data_AF-A0A438JFH7-F1
#
_entry.id   AF-A0A438JFH7-F1
#
_cell.length_a   1.000
_cell.length_b   1.000
_cell.length_c   1.000
_cell.angle_alpha   90.00
_cell.angle_beta   90.00
_cell.angle_gamma   90.00
#
_symmetry.space_group_name_H-M   'P 1'
#
loop_
_entity.id
_entity.type
_entity.pdbx_description
1 polymer ?
#
loop_
_entity_poly.entity_id
_entity_poly.type
_entity_poly.pdbx_seq_one_letter_code
_entity_poly.pdbx_strand_id
1 'polypeptide(L)'
;MDELDNQKLTLVARKPCFGLPTACPSCLPVYIYLRFAQVPFDLSFNLIHPDSDQIPYIESGAYVAYNNEKGGVLESLKEDGIIDLDSQLHAIPEWLSMKVMISTWLEEAIMYELWVCSDGSSAKKIYYSDLPWPIGKILYFKQIHAVKQLLGITKDNAERREEEIHRRATIAYGALSTRLGEQTFFFENRPSGVDALFLGHALFTLQALPDTSVLRSKLLEHSNLVQYAEKLKTEFMEAGSSSSSVPRFPAEPSSSTSRRGPSNWSKILSLFKFISYHFNHLNFDEVNRFKAAFTAYLHISKPWFCISVRSCKLLVLAYLNELPFVNNG
;
A
#
# COMPACT_ATOMS: atom_id res chain seq x y z
N MET A 1 -20.47 -31.51 6.92
CA MET A 1 -19.12 -31.20 6.44
C MET A 1 -19.26 -30.58 5.05
N ASP A 2 -20.17 -29.60 4.91
CA ASP A 2 -20.73 -29.15 3.61
C ASP A 2 -21.18 -27.66 3.65
N GLU A 3 -20.49 -26.80 4.40
CA GLU A 3 -20.82 -25.35 4.43
C GLU A 3 -19.64 -24.45 4.03
N LEU A 4 -18.43 -25.01 3.86
CA LEU A 4 -17.26 -24.28 3.35
C LEU A 4 -17.13 -24.33 1.82
N ASP A 5 -17.84 -25.26 1.16
CA ASP A 5 -17.58 -25.64 -0.24
C ASP A 5 -18.23 -24.72 -1.29
N ASN A 6 -18.87 -23.62 -0.86
CA ASN A 6 -19.52 -22.66 -1.76
C ASN A 6 -19.27 -21.18 -1.39
N GLN A 7 -18.32 -20.90 -0.50
CA GLN A 7 -17.98 -19.52 -0.15
C GLN A 7 -16.82 -19.03 -1.02
N LYS A 8 -17.12 -18.03 -1.85
CA LYS A 8 -16.17 -17.45 -2.80
C LYS A 8 -15.16 -16.57 -2.07
N LEU A 9 -13.87 -16.88 -2.25
CA LEU A 9 -12.77 -16.11 -1.67
C LEU A 9 -12.73 -14.70 -2.28
N THR A 10 -12.63 -13.67 -1.44
CA THR A 10 -12.51 -12.28 -1.88
C THR A 10 -11.24 -11.66 -1.32
N LEU A 11 -10.37 -11.17 -2.21
CA LEU A 11 -9.22 -10.33 -1.84
C LEU A 11 -9.66 -8.87 -1.84
N VAL A 12 -9.61 -8.25 -0.67
CA VAL A 12 -9.80 -6.81 -0.53
C VAL A 12 -8.45 -6.09 -0.55
N ALA A 13 -8.22 -5.30 -1.58
CA ALA A 13 -6.95 -4.64 -1.86
C ALA A 13 -7.10 -3.12 -2.08
N ARG A 14 -5.97 -2.45 -2.37
CA ARG A 14 -5.99 -1.09 -2.92
C ARG A 14 -6.27 -1.14 -4.42
N LYS A 15 -6.80 -0.04 -4.96
CA LYS A 15 -7.23 0.06 -6.36
C LYS A 15 -6.10 -0.16 -7.38
N PRO A 16 -6.45 -0.52 -8.64
CA PRO A 16 -5.50 -0.61 -9.72
C PRO A 16 -4.84 0.75 -10.00
N CYS A 17 -3.55 0.74 -10.28
CA CYS A 17 -2.80 1.93 -10.71
C CYS A 17 -1.49 1.50 -11.38
N PHE A 18 -0.89 2.36 -12.20
CA PHE A 18 0.38 2.08 -12.90
C PHE A 18 0.37 0.79 -13.76
N GLY A 19 -0.80 0.40 -14.29
CA GLY A 19 -0.94 -0.84 -15.06
C GLY A 19 -0.97 -2.11 -14.21
N LEU A 20 -0.94 -1.99 -12.88
CA LEU A 20 -1.00 -3.10 -11.93
C LEU A 20 -2.44 -3.37 -11.47
N PRO A 21 -2.81 -4.64 -11.19
CA PRO A 21 -4.13 -5.00 -10.64
C PRO A 21 -4.36 -4.38 -9.25
N THR A 22 -3.27 -4.17 -8.51
CA THR A 22 -3.21 -3.33 -7.31
C THR A 22 -1.82 -2.72 -7.25
N ALA A 23 -1.73 -1.41 -7.05
CA ALA A 23 -0.45 -0.72 -6.93
C ALA A 23 -0.02 -0.51 -5.48
N CYS A 24 -0.48 -1.37 -4.57
CA CYS A 24 -0.05 -1.35 -3.17
C CYS A 24 0.98 -2.45 -2.95
N PRO A 25 2.18 -2.13 -2.45
CA PRO A 25 3.25 -3.11 -2.25
C PRO A 25 2.87 -4.30 -1.39
N SER A 26 2.02 -4.12 -0.37
CA SER A 26 1.54 -5.23 0.47
C SER A 26 0.43 -6.05 -0.20
N CYS A 27 -0.39 -5.43 -1.06
CA CYS A 27 -1.50 -6.12 -1.73
C CYS A 27 -1.04 -6.97 -2.92
N LEU A 28 -0.05 -6.49 -3.68
CA LEU A 28 0.33 -7.11 -4.94
C LEU A 28 0.89 -8.54 -4.76
N PRO A 29 1.75 -8.84 -3.77
CA PRO A 29 2.17 -10.20 -3.46
C PRO A 29 1.01 -11.15 -3.15
N VAL A 30 -0.01 -10.69 -2.41
CA VAL A 30 -1.18 -11.51 -2.07
C VAL A 30 -1.98 -11.84 -3.32
N TYR A 31 -2.22 -10.85 -4.18
CA TYR A 31 -2.86 -11.07 -5.47
C TYR A 31 -2.10 -12.11 -6.31
N ILE A 32 -0.78 -11.96 -6.42
CA ILE A 32 0.05 -12.88 -7.20
C ILE A 32 0.03 -14.30 -6.60
N TYR A 33 0.12 -14.41 -5.27
CA TYR A 33 0.08 -15.69 -4.57
C TYR A 33 -1.22 -16.47 -4.85
N LEU A 34 -2.37 -15.81 -4.77
CA LEU A 34 -3.66 -16.43 -5.11
C LEU A 34 -3.72 -16.87 -6.58
N ARG A 35 -3.14 -16.07 -7.49
CA ARG A 35 -3.05 -16.41 -8.92
C ARG A 35 -2.13 -17.59 -9.17
N PHE A 36 -0.99 -17.68 -8.47
CA PHE A 36 -0.07 -18.81 -8.54
C PHE A 36 -0.71 -20.10 -8.03
N ALA A 37 -1.53 -19.99 -6.98
CA ALA A 37 -2.32 -21.10 -6.46
C ALA A 37 -3.48 -21.53 -7.38
N GLN A 38 -3.77 -20.77 -8.44
CA GLN A 38 -4.88 -21.01 -9.36
C GLN A 38 -6.24 -21.10 -8.65
N VAL A 39 -6.38 -20.42 -7.51
CA VAL A 39 -7.62 -20.38 -6.75
C VAL A 39 -8.53 -19.30 -7.34
N PRO A 40 -9.83 -19.59 -7.59
CA PRO A 40 -10.78 -18.57 -8.02
C PRO A 40 -11.06 -17.60 -6.86
N PHE A 41 -10.89 -16.29 -7.11
CA PHE A 41 -11.20 -15.26 -6.13
C PHE A 41 -11.78 -14.01 -6.79
N ASP A 42 -12.56 -13.25 -6.03
CA ASP A 42 -12.96 -11.90 -6.39
C ASP A 42 -11.96 -10.87 -5.89
N LEU A 43 -11.67 -9.87 -6.71
CA LEU A 43 -10.87 -8.71 -6.32
C LEU A 43 -11.80 -7.54 -6.01
N SER A 44 -11.76 -7.08 -4.77
CA SER A 44 -12.55 -5.94 -4.29
C SER A 44 -11.63 -4.84 -3.73
N PHE A 45 -12.11 -3.61 -3.61
CA PHE A 45 -11.27 -2.46 -3.27
C PHE A 45 -11.80 -1.66 -2.09
N ASN A 46 -10.94 -1.45 -1.08
CA ASN A 46 -11.25 -0.56 0.03
C ASN A 46 -10.79 0.88 -0.28
N LEU A 47 -11.76 1.79 -0.39
CA LEU A 47 -11.55 3.22 -0.68
C LEU A 47 -11.73 4.11 0.57
N ILE A 48 -12.19 3.56 1.68
CA ILE A 48 -12.68 4.32 2.83
C ILE A 48 -11.56 4.59 3.83
N HIS A 49 -10.61 3.66 3.98
CA HIS A 49 -9.53 3.74 4.98
C HIS A 49 -8.15 3.62 4.33
N PRO A 50 -7.62 4.69 3.72
CA PRO A 50 -6.38 4.64 2.94
C PRO A 50 -5.11 4.44 3.78
N ASP A 51 -5.16 4.71 5.08
CA ASP A 51 -4.08 4.47 6.06
C ASP A 51 -4.30 3.20 6.90
N SER A 52 -5.32 2.38 6.59
CA SER A 52 -5.53 1.09 7.27
C SER A 52 -4.38 0.13 6.98
N ASP A 53 -3.82 -0.42 8.06
CA ASP A 53 -2.81 -1.48 8.13
C ASP A 53 -3.40 -2.88 7.95
N GLN A 54 -4.73 -3.01 8.05
CA GLN A 54 -5.47 -4.25 7.82
C GLN A 54 -5.54 -4.65 6.33
N ILE A 55 -5.18 -3.75 5.40
CA ILE A 55 -5.22 -3.99 3.95
C ILE A 55 -3.83 -4.47 3.47
N PRO A 56 -3.74 -5.56 2.67
CA PRO A 56 -4.84 -6.38 2.15
C PRO A 56 -5.49 -7.27 3.20
N TYR A 57 -6.73 -7.72 2.95
CA TYR A 57 -7.29 -8.84 3.70
C TYR A 57 -8.05 -9.77 2.78
N ILE A 58 -8.22 -11.01 3.22
CA ILE A 58 -9.04 -12.01 2.54
C ILE A 58 -10.27 -12.30 3.38
N GLU A 59 -11.41 -12.41 2.73
CA GLU A 59 -12.66 -12.83 3.35
C GLU A 59 -13.29 -14.01 2.56
N SER A 60 -13.88 -14.95 3.30
CA SER A 60 -14.69 -16.04 2.75
C SER A 60 -15.76 -16.43 3.78
N GLY A 61 -16.98 -15.95 3.57
CA GLY A 61 -18.08 -16.01 4.53
C GLY A 61 -17.69 -15.50 5.92
N ALA A 62 -17.53 -16.41 6.89
CA ALA A 62 -17.15 -16.05 8.27
C ALA A 62 -15.63 -15.94 8.49
N TYR A 63 -14.82 -16.43 7.55
CA TYR A 63 -13.37 -16.36 7.61
C TYR A 63 -12.90 -14.97 7.16
N VAL A 64 -11.99 -14.37 7.95
CA VAL A 64 -11.27 -13.15 7.57
C VAL A 64 -9.81 -13.26 8.02
N ALA A 65 -8.88 -12.92 7.13
CA ALA A 65 -7.45 -12.83 7.43
C ALA A 65 -6.93 -11.44 7.08
N TYR A 66 -6.54 -10.68 8.11
CA TYR A 66 -6.04 -9.31 7.99
C TYR A 66 -4.52 -9.26 7.81
N ASN A 67 -4.01 -8.25 7.10
CA ASN A 67 -2.57 -8.08 6.91
C ASN A 67 -1.79 -7.79 8.21
N ASN A 68 -2.44 -7.22 9.22
CA ASN A 68 -1.80 -6.88 10.49
C ASN A 68 -1.93 -7.98 11.57
N GLU A 69 -2.42 -9.17 11.21
CA GLU A 69 -2.59 -10.32 12.10
C GLU A 69 -1.79 -11.53 11.61
N LYS A 70 -1.39 -12.43 12.53
CA LYS A 70 -0.72 -13.71 12.25
C LYS A 70 0.43 -13.66 11.23
N GLY A 71 1.21 -12.57 11.17
CA GLY A 71 2.30 -12.42 10.19
C GLY A 71 1.85 -12.09 8.77
N GLY A 72 0.58 -11.72 8.59
CA GLY A 72 -0.01 -11.25 7.35
C GLY A 72 -0.92 -12.28 6.68
N VAL A 73 -1.56 -11.84 5.59
CA VAL A 73 -2.55 -12.64 4.86
C VAL A 73 -1.96 -13.95 4.34
N LEU A 74 -0.73 -13.92 3.80
CA LEU A 74 -0.10 -15.11 3.22
C LEU A 74 0.19 -16.18 4.27
N GLU A 75 0.58 -15.77 5.48
CA GLU A 75 0.85 -16.70 6.56
C GLU A 75 -0.46 -17.24 7.15
N SER A 76 -1.47 -16.37 7.32
CA SER A 76 -2.81 -16.78 7.75
C SER A 76 -3.40 -17.86 6.84
N LEU A 77 -3.32 -17.68 5.51
CA LEU A 77 -3.81 -18.67 4.54
C LEU A 77 -3.13 -20.04 4.66
N LYS A 78 -1.85 -20.06 5.07
CA LYS A 78 -1.08 -21.29 5.25
C LYS A 78 -1.42 -21.97 6.55
N GLU A 79 -1.35 -21.22 7.66
CA GLU A 79 -1.66 -21.72 9.00
C GLU A 79 -3.09 -22.27 9.09
N ASP A 80 -4.03 -21.60 8.42
CA ASP A 80 -5.44 -22.00 8.40
C ASP A 80 -5.74 -23.08 7.32
N GLY A 81 -4.71 -23.61 6.65
CA GLY A 81 -4.80 -24.76 5.74
C GLY A 81 -5.54 -24.49 4.42
N ILE A 82 -5.66 -23.22 4.02
CA ILE A 82 -6.43 -22.80 2.84
C ILE A 82 -5.55 -22.88 1.58
N ILE A 83 -4.37 -22.25 1.59
CA ILE A 83 -3.41 -22.26 0.46
C ILE A 83 -1.98 -22.28 0.97
N ASP A 84 -1.22 -23.31 0.63
CA ASP A 84 0.22 -23.38 0.90
C ASP A 84 1.06 -23.79 -0.33
N LEU A 85 1.64 -22.77 -0.98
CA LEU A 85 2.58 -22.95 -2.09
C LEU A 85 3.98 -23.39 -1.61
N ASP A 86 4.28 -23.27 -0.31
CA ASP A 86 5.61 -23.49 0.26
C ASP A 86 5.74 -24.85 0.98
N SER A 87 4.70 -25.68 0.98
CA SER A 87 4.62 -26.94 1.74
C SER A 87 5.79 -27.91 1.53
N GLN A 88 6.44 -27.90 0.36
CA GLN A 88 7.60 -28.75 0.05
C GLN A 88 8.95 -28.06 0.27
N LEU A 89 8.95 -26.76 0.61
CA LEU A 89 10.15 -25.92 0.72
C LEU A 89 10.63 -25.76 2.16
N HIS A 90 9.86 -26.17 3.16
CA HIS A 90 10.22 -26.02 4.58
C HIS A 90 11.54 -26.70 4.97
N ALA A 91 11.97 -27.72 4.23
CA ALA A 91 13.23 -28.41 4.45
C ALA A 91 14.45 -27.67 3.86
N ILE A 92 14.24 -26.57 3.12
CA ILE A 92 15.28 -25.81 2.42
C ILE A 92 15.58 -24.52 3.20
N PRO A 93 16.70 -24.42 3.95
CA PRO A 93 17.00 -23.24 4.76
C PRO A 93 17.11 -21.94 3.96
N GLU A 94 17.55 -22.04 2.71
CA GLU A 94 17.66 -20.91 1.78
C GLU A 94 16.29 -20.31 1.44
N TRP A 95 15.22 -21.12 1.40
CA TRP A 95 13.85 -20.64 1.16
C TRP A 95 13.42 -19.67 2.25
N LEU A 96 13.60 -20.06 3.52
CA LEU A 96 13.24 -19.20 4.65
C LEU A 96 14.07 -17.91 4.64
N SER A 97 15.37 -18.03 4.39
CA SER A 97 16.29 -16.90 4.33
C SER A 97 15.88 -15.89 3.24
N MET A 98 15.45 -16.37 2.06
CA MET A 98 14.97 -15.51 0.98
C MET A 98 13.61 -14.89 1.26
N LYS A 99 12.67 -15.66 1.80
CA LYS A 99 11.36 -15.14 2.24
C LYS A 99 11.57 -13.96 3.20
N VAL A 100 12.39 -14.18 4.25
CA VAL A 100 12.71 -13.15 5.24
C VAL A 100 13.38 -11.94 4.59
N MET A 101 14.38 -12.15 3.74
CA MET A 101 15.09 -11.05 3.05
C MET A 101 14.15 -10.18 2.19
N ILE A 102 13.19 -10.77 1.49
CA ILE A 102 12.21 -10.00 0.72
C ILE A 102 11.23 -9.26 1.65
N SER A 103 10.63 -9.99 2.60
CA SER A 103 9.65 -9.44 3.57
C SER A 103 10.25 -8.50 4.64
N THR A 104 11.55 -8.22 4.57
CA THR A 104 12.21 -7.28 5.47
C THR A 104 13.00 -6.25 4.67
N TRP A 105 14.14 -6.61 4.09
CA TRP A 105 15.06 -5.64 3.48
C TRP A 105 14.46 -4.97 2.25
N LEU A 106 13.80 -5.74 1.39
CA LEU A 106 13.18 -5.19 0.18
C LEU A 106 11.90 -4.41 0.51
N GLU A 107 11.12 -4.87 1.48
CA GLU A 107 9.95 -4.13 1.99
C GLU A 107 10.35 -2.80 2.66
N GLU A 108 11.39 -2.78 3.51
CA GLU A 108 11.96 -1.57 4.10
C GLU A 108 12.38 -0.57 3.00
N ALA A 109 13.02 -1.05 1.94
CA ALA A 109 13.46 -0.22 0.82
C ALA A 109 12.30 0.36 0.02
N ILE A 110 11.27 -0.44 -0.29
CA ILE A 110 10.03 0.09 -0.92
C ILE A 110 9.39 1.14 -0.03
N MET A 111 9.30 0.88 1.28
CA MET A 111 8.66 1.79 2.22
C MET A 111 9.41 3.11 2.30
N TYR A 112 10.75 3.07 2.35
CA TYR A 112 11.59 4.26 2.29
C TYR A 112 11.38 5.05 0.99
N GLU A 113 11.48 4.39 -0.16
CA GLU A 113 11.34 5.03 -1.47
C GLU A 113 9.95 5.65 -1.68
N LEU A 114 8.91 4.89 -1.35
CA LEU A 114 7.53 5.31 -1.57
C LEU A 114 7.12 6.49 -0.69
N TRP A 115 7.56 6.52 0.57
CA TRP A 115 7.08 7.51 1.54
C TRP A 115 8.09 8.61 1.85
N VAL A 116 9.39 8.29 1.91
CA VAL A 116 10.42 9.21 2.43
C VAL A 116 11.24 9.85 1.32
N CYS A 117 11.75 9.06 0.38
CA CYS A 117 12.64 9.53 -0.69
C CYS A 117 11.88 10.22 -1.83
N SER A 118 10.75 9.64 -2.26
CA SER A 118 10.01 10.17 -3.41
C SER A 118 9.33 11.51 -3.13
N ASP A 119 8.98 12.21 -4.22
CA ASP A 119 8.13 13.41 -4.18
C ASP A 119 6.68 13.14 -3.72
N GLY A 120 6.36 11.88 -3.39
CA GLY A 120 5.05 11.44 -2.94
C GLY A 120 4.01 11.30 -4.05
N SER A 121 4.39 11.50 -5.32
CA SER A 121 3.47 11.40 -6.46
C SER A 121 2.82 10.01 -6.53
N SER A 122 3.63 8.95 -6.40
CA SER A 122 3.16 7.57 -6.41
C SER A 122 2.29 7.26 -5.20
N ALA A 123 2.76 7.56 -3.99
CA ALA A 123 1.98 7.36 -2.77
C ALA A 123 0.63 8.09 -2.82
N LYS A 124 0.62 9.35 -3.26
CA LYS A 124 -0.62 10.12 -3.42
C LYS A 124 -1.55 9.50 -4.44
N LYS A 125 -1.03 9.02 -5.58
CA LYS A 125 -1.84 8.38 -6.63
C LYS A 125 -2.47 7.08 -6.14
N ILE A 126 -1.71 6.28 -5.39
CA ILE A 126 -2.14 4.97 -4.85
C ILE A 126 -3.16 5.15 -3.73
N TYR A 127 -2.85 5.96 -2.71
CA TYR A 127 -3.60 5.98 -1.45
C TYR A 127 -4.56 7.15 -1.32
N TYR A 128 -4.27 8.31 -1.92
CA TYR A 128 -4.94 9.56 -1.55
C TYR A 128 -5.56 10.33 -2.71
N SER A 129 -5.61 9.75 -3.91
CA SER A 129 -6.11 10.41 -5.12
C SER A 129 -7.61 10.70 -5.07
N ASP A 130 -8.37 9.93 -4.27
CA ASP A 130 -9.82 10.11 -4.11
C ASP A 130 -10.18 11.03 -2.94
N LEU A 131 -9.20 11.47 -2.14
CA LEU A 131 -9.44 12.30 -0.97
C LEU A 131 -9.44 13.79 -1.30
N PRO A 132 -10.37 14.58 -0.74
CA PRO A 132 -10.36 16.02 -0.91
C PRO A 132 -9.16 16.64 -0.18
N TRP A 133 -8.65 17.72 -0.75
CA TRP A 133 -7.69 18.57 -0.04
C TRP A 133 -8.38 19.22 1.18
N PRO A 134 -7.75 19.27 2.38
CA PRO A 134 -6.37 18.91 2.70
C PRO A 134 -6.17 17.50 3.28
N ILE A 135 -7.24 16.69 3.38
CA ILE A 135 -7.27 15.41 4.10
C ILE A 135 -6.13 14.48 3.67
N GLY A 136 -6.01 14.23 2.36
CA GLY A 136 -4.96 13.35 1.84
C GLY A 136 -3.54 13.83 2.12
N LYS A 137 -3.32 15.15 2.24
CA LYS A 137 -2.00 15.70 2.58
C LYS A 137 -1.64 15.45 4.05
N ILE A 138 -2.62 15.55 4.96
CA ILE A 138 -2.43 15.25 6.38
C ILE A 138 -2.09 13.77 6.57
N LEU A 139 -2.88 12.87 5.94
CA LEU A 139 -2.63 11.43 6.02
C LEU A 139 -1.27 11.06 5.42
N TYR A 140 -0.89 11.67 4.31
CA TYR A 140 0.44 11.49 3.72
C TYR A 140 1.56 11.85 4.71
N PHE A 141 1.49 13.00 5.39
CA PHE A 141 2.50 13.36 6.39
C PHE A 141 2.49 12.48 7.63
N LYS A 142 1.31 12.05 8.09
CA LYS A 142 1.19 11.07 9.18
C LYS A 142 1.91 9.77 8.80
N GLN A 143 1.72 9.30 7.57
CA GLN A 143 2.38 8.10 7.08
C GLN A 143 3.90 8.27 6.95
N ILE A 144 4.39 9.41 6.44
CA ILE A 144 5.82 9.72 6.42
C ILE A 144 6.41 9.62 7.83
N HIS A 145 5.73 10.22 8.82
CA HIS A 145 6.20 10.18 10.20
C HIS A 145 6.26 8.75 10.73
N ALA A 146 5.19 7.97 10.54
CA ALA A 146 5.15 6.56 10.96
C ALA A 146 6.27 5.73 10.32
N VAL A 147 6.50 5.89 9.02
CA VAL A 147 7.56 5.19 8.29
C VAL A 147 8.95 5.59 8.79
N LYS A 148 9.20 6.88 9.04
CA LYS A 148 10.48 7.33 9.59
C LYS A 148 10.74 6.71 10.98
N GLN A 149 9.73 6.64 11.84
CA GLN A 149 9.86 5.99 13.15
C GLN A 149 10.16 4.50 13.00
N LEU A 150 9.41 3.80 12.14
CA LEU A 150 9.59 2.36 11.90
C LEU A 150 10.99 2.05 11.36
N LEU A 151 11.50 2.88 10.45
CA LEU A 151 12.85 2.73 9.88
C LEU A 151 13.97 3.31 10.76
N GLY A 152 13.65 3.88 11.92
CA GLY A 152 14.63 4.53 12.80
C GLY A 152 15.34 5.72 12.17
N ILE A 153 14.67 6.43 11.26
CA ILE A 153 15.18 7.61 10.56
C ILE A 153 14.91 8.86 11.39
N THR A 154 15.99 9.51 11.78
CA THR A 154 16.03 10.79 12.48
C THR A 154 16.76 11.81 11.61
N LYS A 155 16.81 13.07 12.02
CA LYS A 155 17.56 14.09 11.28
C LYS A 155 19.06 13.80 11.25
N ASP A 156 19.61 13.30 12.37
CA ASP A 156 21.05 13.14 12.53
C ASP A 156 21.60 11.86 11.90
N ASN A 157 20.73 10.92 11.51
CA ASN A 157 21.13 9.65 10.93
C ASN A 157 20.52 9.37 9.55
N ALA A 158 19.84 10.34 8.94
CA ALA A 158 19.06 10.13 7.72
C ALA A 158 19.90 9.53 6.57
N GLU A 159 21.02 10.16 6.24
CA GLU A 159 21.94 9.71 5.18
C GLU A 159 22.45 8.29 5.45
N ARG A 160 22.95 8.04 6.67
CA ARG A 160 23.44 6.71 7.07
C ARG A 160 22.36 5.63 6.99
N ARG A 161 21.11 5.95 7.34
CA ARG A 161 19.99 4.99 7.28
C ARG A 161 19.57 4.72 5.84
N GLU A 162 19.52 5.76 5.01
CA GLU A 162 19.28 5.64 3.57
C GLU A 162 20.32 4.73 2.92
N GLU A 163 21.62 4.97 3.16
CA GLU A 163 22.70 4.14 2.64
C GLU A 163 22.55 2.67 3.08
N GLU A 164 22.22 2.41 4.34
CA GLU A 164 22.04 1.05 4.85
C GLU A 164 20.84 0.34 4.19
N ILE A 165 19.72 1.04 4.01
CA ILE A 165 18.52 0.50 3.36
C ILE A 165 18.84 0.11 1.91
N HIS A 166 19.47 1.01 1.14
CA HIS A 166 19.84 0.71 -0.25
C HIS A 166 20.96 -0.34 -0.37
N ARG A 167 21.90 -0.38 0.58
CA ARG A 167 22.94 -1.42 0.64
C ARG A 167 22.32 -2.80 0.86
N ARG A 168 21.38 -2.92 1.81
CA ARG A 168 20.64 -4.18 2.05
C ARG A 168 19.84 -4.61 0.82
N ALA A 169 19.13 -3.69 0.17
CA ALA A 169 18.39 -3.99 -1.05
C ALA A 169 19.32 -4.46 -2.19
N THR A 170 20.48 -3.83 -2.35
CA THR A 170 21.48 -4.24 -3.34
C THR A 170 22.00 -5.65 -3.07
N ILE A 171 22.30 -5.98 -1.81
CA ILE A 171 22.70 -7.35 -1.42
C ILE A 171 21.58 -8.34 -1.71
N ALA A 172 20.34 -7.98 -1.38
CA ALA A 172 19.18 -8.84 -1.63
C ALA A 172 19.00 -9.12 -3.13
N TYR A 173 19.08 -8.10 -3.99
CA TYR A 173 19.01 -8.29 -5.43
C TYR A 173 20.16 -9.15 -5.97
N GLY A 174 21.38 -8.96 -5.47
CA GLY A 174 22.50 -9.85 -5.80
C GLY A 174 22.21 -11.31 -5.44
N ALA A 175 21.77 -11.57 -4.22
CA ALA A 175 21.45 -12.93 -3.75
C ALA A 175 20.29 -13.57 -4.54
N LEU A 176 19.23 -12.81 -4.80
CA LEU A 176 18.08 -13.26 -5.59
C LEU A 176 18.49 -13.52 -7.05
N SER A 177 19.27 -12.64 -7.66
CA SER A 177 19.77 -12.79 -9.03
C SER A 177 20.61 -14.07 -9.14
N THR A 178 21.54 -14.31 -8.20
CA THR A 178 22.34 -15.54 -8.16
C THR A 178 21.47 -16.78 -7.96
N ARG A 179 20.48 -16.73 -7.07
CA ARG A 179 19.59 -17.87 -6.83
C ARG A 179 18.76 -18.21 -8.06
N LEU A 180 18.15 -17.20 -8.67
CA LEU A 180 17.29 -17.40 -9.82
C LEU A 180 18.09 -17.97 -11.00
N GLY A 181 19.28 -17.41 -11.27
CA GLY A 181 20.08 -17.81 -12.43
C GLY A 181 19.23 -17.74 -13.70
N GLU A 182 19.11 -18.89 -14.38
CA GLU A 182 18.30 -19.10 -15.58
C GLU A 182 16.99 -19.88 -15.31
N GLN A 183 16.65 -20.09 -14.03
CA GLN A 183 15.47 -20.87 -13.65
C GLN A 183 14.17 -20.09 -13.87
N THR A 184 13.06 -20.82 -14.01
CA THR A 184 11.73 -20.18 -14.16
C THR A 184 11.18 -19.65 -12.85
N PHE A 185 11.53 -20.27 -11.72
CA PHE A 185 11.17 -19.86 -10.35
C PHE A 185 12.35 -20.05 -9.40
N PHE A 186 12.30 -19.47 -8.21
CA PHE A 186 13.45 -19.43 -7.29
C PHE A 186 13.89 -20.79 -6.73
N PHE A 187 12.99 -21.78 -6.59
CA PHE A 187 13.32 -23.04 -5.90
C PHE A 187 13.01 -24.30 -6.71
N GLU A 188 11.83 -24.38 -7.28
CA GLU A 188 11.34 -25.55 -8.00
C GLU A 188 10.85 -25.14 -9.39
N ASN A 189 10.31 -26.08 -10.17
CA ASN A 189 9.67 -25.78 -11.45
C ASN A 189 8.22 -25.26 -11.30
N ARG A 190 7.83 -24.85 -10.09
CA ARG A 190 6.52 -24.29 -9.78
C ARG A 190 6.67 -23.01 -8.93
N PRO A 191 5.71 -22.08 -9.01
CA PRO A 191 5.77 -20.86 -8.23
C PRO A 191 5.60 -21.14 -6.73
N SER A 192 6.32 -20.38 -5.91
CA SER A 192 6.28 -20.42 -4.45
C SER A 192 5.82 -19.09 -3.84
N GLY A 193 5.71 -19.03 -2.51
CA GLY A 193 5.49 -17.79 -1.78
C GLY A 193 6.62 -16.77 -1.98
N VAL A 194 7.87 -17.24 -2.14
CA VAL A 194 9.03 -16.38 -2.44
C VAL A 194 8.88 -15.71 -3.81
N ASP A 195 8.41 -16.47 -4.82
CA ASP A 195 8.14 -15.94 -6.16
C ASP A 195 7.05 -14.86 -6.10
N ALA A 196 5.98 -15.08 -5.34
CA ALA A 196 4.88 -14.11 -5.22
C ALA A 196 5.33 -12.80 -4.54
N LEU A 197 6.10 -12.91 -3.45
CA LEU A 197 6.69 -11.78 -2.75
C LEU A 197 7.63 -10.98 -3.66
N PHE A 198 8.57 -11.66 -4.32
CA PHE A 198 9.53 -11.00 -5.19
C PHE A 198 8.88 -10.39 -6.43
N LEU A 199 7.97 -11.10 -7.09
CA LEU A 199 7.30 -10.58 -8.28
C LEU A 199 6.47 -9.34 -7.94
N GLY A 200 5.77 -9.33 -6.80
CA GLY A 200 5.06 -8.14 -6.32
C GLY A 200 6.01 -6.97 -6.07
N HIS A 201 7.13 -7.21 -5.41
CA HIS A 201 8.19 -6.22 -5.19
C HIS A 201 8.74 -5.65 -6.50
N ALA A 202 9.15 -6.53 -7.42
CA ALA A 202 9.78 -6.14 -8.69
C ALA A 202 8.80 -5.35 -9.57
N LEU A 203 7.56 -5.83 -9.72
CA LEU A 203 6.56 -5.16 -10.55
C LEU A 203 6.17 -3.80 -10.00
N PHE A 204 6.05 -3.66 -8.67
CA PHE A 204 5.83 -2.35 -8.04
C PHE A 204 7.02 -1.42 -8.31
N THR A 205 8.24 -1.89 -8.06
CA THR A 205 9.48 -1.12 -8.27
C THR A 205 9.60 -0.63 -9.72
N LEU A 206 9.32 -1.48 -10.70
CA LEU A 206 9.44 -1.16 -12.12
C LEU A 206 8.29 -0.31 -12.68
N GLN A 207 7.11 -0.29 -12.06
CA GLN A 207 5.95 0.41 -12.63
C GLN A 207 5.52 1.64 -11.81
N ALA A 208 5.72 1.63 -10.50
CA ALA A 208 5.22 2.67 -9.60
C ALA A 208 6.32 3.61 -9.09
N LEU A 209 7.58 3.17 -8.99
CA LEU A 209 8.66 4.07 -8.59
C LEU A 209 9.19 4.88 -9.78
N PRO A 210 9.52 6.18 -9.58
CA PRO A 210 10.02 7.04 -10.64
C PRO A 210 11.40 6.59 -11.12
N ASP A 211 11.81 7.03 -12.32
CA ASP A 211 13.14 6.71 -12.88
C ASP A 211 14.30 7.24 -12.03
N THR A 212 14.05 8.23 -11.16
CA THR A 212 15.03 8.75 -10.19
C THR A 212 15.21 7.88 -8.95
N SER A 213 14.42 6.82 -8.80
CA SER A 213 14.49 5.91 -7.64
C SER A 213 15.78 5.10 -7.65
N VAL A 214 16.51 5.12 -6.53
CA VAL A 214 17.75 4.35 -6.35
C VAL A 214 17.45 2.86 -6.34
N LEU A 215 16.38 2.45 -5.64
CA LEU A 215 15.93 1.05 -5.60
C LEU A 215 15.59 0.52 -6.99
N ARG A 216 14.89 1.31 -7.81
CA ARG A 216 14.58 0.97 -9.21
C ARG A 216 15.85 0.81 -10.03
N SER A 217 16.78 1.77 -9.93
CA SER A 217 18.08 1.67 -10.61
C SER A 217 18.83 0.40 -10.22
N LYS A 218 18.82 0.04 -8.93
CA LYS A 218 19.49 -1.17 -8.44
C LYS A 218 18.85 -2.47 -8.92
N LEU A 219 17.52 -2.54 -9.02
CA LEU A 219 16.87 -3.69 -9.64
C LEU A 219 17.24 -3.83 -11.12
N LEU A 220 17.33 -2.71 -11.85
CA LEU A 220 17.67 -2.70 -13.28
C LEU A 220 19.10 -3.17 -13.58
N GLU A 221 20.01 -3.15 -12.60
CA GLU A 221 21.36 -3.72 -12.73
C GLU A 221 21.34 -5.27 -12.87
N HIS A 222 20.21 -5.92 -12.56
CA HIS A 222 20.04 -7.39 -12.61
C HIS A 222 19.09 -7.81 -13.74
N SER A 223 19.62 -7.99 -14.95
CA SER A 223 18.83 -8.29 -16.15
C SER A 223 17.98 -9.55 -16.05
N ASN A 224 18.47 -10.61 -15.39
CA ASN A 224 17.71 -11.86 -15.22
C ASN A 224 16.47 -11.68 -14.33
N LEU A 225 16.58 -10.90 -13.25
CA LEU A 225 15.44 -10.56 -12.39
C LEU A 225 14.39 -9.70 -13.12
N VAL A 226 14.84 -8.75 -13.93
CA VAL A 226 13.94 -7.91 -14.75
C VAL A 226 13.21 -8.76 -15.79
N GLN A 227 13.94 -9.62 -16.51
CA GLN A 227 13.36 -10.54 -17.50
C GLN A 227 12.35 -11.50 -16.85
N TYR A 228 12.67 -12.03 -15.67
CA TYR A 228 11.76 -12.84 -14.88
C TYR A 228 10.46 -12.09 -14.57
N ALA A 229 10.55 -10.84 -14.10
CA ALA A 229 9.38 -10.05 -13.75
C ALA A 229 8.50 -9.77 -14.97
N GLU A 230 9.07 -9.37 -16.11
CA GLU A 230 8.32 -9.10 -17.33
C GLU A 230 7.72 -10.35 -17.97
N LYS A 231 8.45 -11.48 -17.96
CA LYS A 231 7.95 -12.77 -18.44
C LYS A 231 6.71 -13.18 -17.65
N LEU A 232 6.81 -13.27 -16.32
CA LEU A 232 5.69 -13.70 -15.49
C LEU A 232 4.53 -12.70 -15.55
N LYS A 233 4.81 -11.39 -15.58
CA LYS A 233 3.77 -10.37 -15.78
C LYS A 233 2.93 -10.66 -17.02
N THR A 234 3.59 -10.94 -18.14
CA THR A 234 2.91 -11.22 -19.41
C THR A 234 2.06 -12.48 -19.32
N GLU A 235 2.65 -13.59 -18.86
CA GLU A 235 1.96 -14.88 -18.70
C GLU A 235 0.71 -14.78 -17.81
N PHE A 236 0.79 -14.05 -16.68
CA PHE A 236 -0.32 -13.94 -15.73
C PHE A 236 -1.34 -12.85 -16.05
N MET A 237 -0.93 -11.76 -16.70
CA MET A 237 -1.87 -10.71 -17.12
C MET A 237 -2.66 -11.10 -18.38
N GLU A 238 -2.06 -11.84 -19.30
CA GLU A 238 -2.75 -12.34 -20.50
C GLU A 238 -3.73 -13.48 -20.18
N ALA A 239 -3.36 -14.41 -19.29
CA ALA A 239 -4.25 -15.49 -18.85
C ALA A 239 -5.54 -15.00 -18.15
N GLY A 240 -5.53 -13.80 -17.56
CA GLY A 240 -6.71 -13.19 -16.94
C GLY A 240 -7.71 -12.56 -17.93
N SER A 241 -7.28 -12.33 -19.18
CA SER A 241 -8.11 -11.69 -20.21
C SER A 241 -9.03 -12.69 -20.93
N SER A 242 -8.75 -13.99 -20.84
CA SER A 242 -9.55 -15.04 -21.48
C SER A 242 -10.75 -15.52 -20.65
N SER A 243 -10.91 -15.05 -19.40
CA SER A 243 -11.96 -15.50 -18.47
C SER A 243 -12.86 -14.37 -17.91
N SER A 244 -12.57 -13.11 -18.22
CA SER A 244 -13.46 -12.00 -17.84
C SER A 244 -14.17 -11.42 -19.06
N SER A 245 -15.36 -11.94 -19.34
CA SER A 245 -16.39 -11.16 -20.03
C SER A 245 -16.77 -9.98 -19.13
N VAL A 246 -15.97 -8.91 -19.16
CA VAL A 246 -16.40 -7.60 -18.70
C VAL A 246 -17.66 -7.27 -19.49
N PRO A 247 -18.82 -7.01 -18.87
CA PRO A 247 -19.98 -6.54 -19.61
C PRO A 247 -19.62 -5.21 -20.28
N ARG A 248 -19.45 -5.23 -21.60
CA ARG A 248 -19.53 -4.01 -22.41
C ARG A 248 -20.97 -3.53 -22.32
N PHE A 249 -21.20 -2.52 -21.52
CA PHE A 249 -22.44 -1.75 -21.62
C PHE A 249 -22.49 -1.09 -23.00
N PRO A 250 -23.59 -1.22 -23.77
CA PRO A 250 -23.74 -0.53 -25.03
C PRO A 250 -23.77 0.97 -24.79
N ALA A 251 -22.93 1.71 -25.53
CA ALA A 251 -23.05 3.16 -25.62
C ALA A 251 -24.24 3.49 -26.54
N GLU A 252 -25.27 4.11 -25.98
CA GLU A 252 -26.35 4.76 -26.73
C GLU A 252 -26.65 6.16 -26.15
N PRO A 253 -27.23 7.06 -26.95
CA PRO A 253 -26.74 8.42 -27.07
C PRO A 253 -27.28 9.41 -26.04
N SER A 254 -26.48 10.45 -25.84
CA SER A 254 -26.67 11.64 -25.02
C SER A 254 -28.11 12.15 -24.92
N SER A 255 -28.65 12.14 -23.70
CA SER A 255 -29.69 13.08 -23.28
C SER A 255 -29.14 13.96 -22.16
N SER A 256 -29.17 15.27 -22.40
CA SER A 256 -28.66 16.31 -21.52
C SER A 256 -29.55 16.47 -20.29
N THR A 257 -29.10 15.96 -19.14
CA THR A 257 -29.54 16.44 -17.83
C THR A 257 -28.32 16.75 -16.97
N SER A 258 -28.16 18.04 -16.66
CA SER A 258 -27.15 18.57 -15.74
C SER A 258 -27.32 17.93 -14.36
N ARG A 259 -26.48 16.92 -14.05
CA ARG A 259 -26.37 16.39 -12.69
C ARG A 259 -25.56 17.37 -11.86
N ARG A 260 -26.24 18.05 -10.94
CA ARG A 260 -25.62 18.85 -9.87
C ARG A 260 -24.61 17.97 -9.13
N GLY A 261 -23.36 18.42 -9.08
CA GLY A 261 -22.32 17.81 -8.25
C GLY A 261 -22.76 17.72 -6.78
N PRO A 262 -22.15 16.83 -5.98
CA PRO A 262 -22.55 16.61 -4.60
C PRO A 262 -22.49 17.92 -3.82
N SER A 263 -23.55 18.17 -3.04
CA SER A 263 -23.70 19.37 -2.24
C SER A 263 -22.55 19.49 -1.23
N ASN A 264 -22.20 20.73 -0.89
CA ASN A 264 -21.12 21.05 0.04
C ASN A 264 -21.25 20.31 1.39
N TRP A 265 -22.47 19.92 1.75
CA TRP A 265 -22.82 19.24 3.00
C TRP A 265 -22.32 17.78 3.10
N SER A 266 -22.33 17.02 1.99
CA SER A 266 -21.83 15.64 2.00
C SER A 266 -20.31 15.58 2.18
N LYS A 267 -19.59 16.59 1.65
CA LYS A 267 -18.15 16.78 1.87
C LYS A 267 -17.82 17.17 3.32
N ILE A 268 -18.69 17.99 3.94
CA ILE A 268 -18.56 18.38 5.35
C ILE A 268 -18.80 17.19 6.28
N LEU A 269 -19.82 16.36 6.03
CA LEU A 269 -20.08 15.14 6.82
C LEU A 269 -18.94 14.11 6.71
N SER A 270 -18.36 13.96 5.51
CA SER A 270 -17.17 13.13 5.31
C SER A 270 -15.96 13.67 6.10
N LEU A 271 -15.77 14.99 6.16
CA LEU A 271 -14.73 15.63 6.95
C LEU A 271 -14.94 15.45 8.46
N PHE A 272 -16.18 15.55 8.95
CA PHE A 272 -16.49 15.33 10.38
C PHE A 272 -16.28 13.87 10.80
N LYS A 273 -16.71 12.90 9.98
CA LYS A 273 -16.42 11.47 10.24
C LYS A 273 -14.92 11.18 10.22
N PHE A 274 -14.19 11.81 9.28
CA PHE A 274 -12.74 11.72 9.19
C PHE A 274 -12.03 12.28 10.44
N ILE A 275 -12.42 13.47 10.90
CA ILE A 275 -11.87 14.07 12.12
C ILE A 275 -12.16 13.18 13.32
N SER A 276 -13.40 12.70 13.45
CA SER A 276 -13.79 11.81 14.56
C SER A 276 -13.02 10.49 14.55
N TYR A 277 -12.73 9.90 13.40
CA TYR A 277 -12.02 8.62 13.30
C TYR A 277 -10.50 8.78 13.53
N HIS A 278 -9.85 9.79 12.95
CA HIS A 278 -8.40 9.94 13.02
C HIS A 278 -7.86 10.71 14.22
N PHE A 279 -8.69 11.55 14.86
CA PHE A 279 -8.26 12.41 15.97
C PHE A 279 -8.69 11.88 17.35
N ASN A 280 -9.45 10.77 17.41
CA ASN A 280 -9.80 10.10 18.67
C ASN A 280 -8.63 9.33 19.31
N HIS A 281 -7.50 9.18 18.62
CA HIS A 281 -6.29 8.50 19.10
C HIS A 281 -5.12 9.46 19.42
N LEU A 282 -5.36 10.77 19.45
CA LEU A 282 -4.33 11.74 19.85
C LEU A 282 -4.15 11.75 21.37
N ASN A 283 -2.90 11.89 21.82
CA ASN A 283 -2.57 12.07 23.24
C ASN A 283 -3.23 13.35 23.79
N PHE A 284 -3.55 13.38 25.08
CA PHE A 284 -4.04 14.55 25.82
C PHE A 284 -3.32 15.86 25.46
N ASP A 285 -1.99 15.85 25.28
CA ASP A 285 -1.22 17.05 24.89
C ASP A 285 -1.51 17.51 23.46
N GLU A 286 -1.71 16.59 22.52
CA GLU A 286 -2.05 16.89 21.13
C GLU A 286 -3.50 17.38 21.01
N VAL A 287 -4.41 16.80 21.79
CA VAL A 287 -5.80 17.24 21.92
C VAL A 287 -5.87 18.64 22.55
N ASN A 288 -5.06 18.93 23.57
CA ASN A 288 -5.04 20.25 24.21
C ASN A 288 -4.41 21.31 23.31
N ARG A 289 -3.38 20.98 22.52
CA ARG A 289 -2.83 21.89 21.50
C ARG A 289 -3.83 22.18 20.39
N PHE A 290 -4.56 21.16 19.92
CA PHE A 290 -5.65 21.35 18.97
C PHE A 290 -6.78 22.21 19.54
N LYS A 291 -7.21 21.96 20.79
CA LYS A 291 -8.23 22.76 21.50
C LYS A 291 -7.77 24.20 21.73
N ALA A 292 -6.52 24.43 22.10
CA ALA A 292 -5.97 25.78 22.32
C ALA A 292 -5.91 26.58 21.01
N ALA A 293 -5.44 25.96 19.92
CA ALA A 293 -5.41 26.56 18.59
C ALA A 293 -6.84 26.87 18.07
N PHE A 294 -7.78 25.96 18.30
CA PHE A 294 -9.19 26.14 17.96
C PHE A 294 -9.86 27.26 18.79
N THR A 295 -9.56 27.35 20.08
CA THR A 295 -10.10 28.37 20.99
C THR A 295 -9.53 29.76 20.69
N ALA A 296 -8.22 29.87 20.41
CA ALA A 296 -7.59 31.12 19.98
C ALA A 296 -8.17 31.63 18.64
N TYR A 297 -8.46 30.72 17.70
CA TYR A 297 -9.11 31.06 16.43
C TYR A 297 -10.54 31.60 16.62
N LEU A 298 -11.33 30.97 17.49
CA LEU A 298 -12.68 31.44 17.83
C LEU A 298 -12.66 32.80 18.56
N HIS A 299 -11.60 33.11 19.30
CA HIS A 299 -11.45 34.39 19.99
C HIS A 299 -11.07 35.56 19.05
N ILE A 300 -10.39 35.26 17.94
CA ILE A 300 -9.97 36.27 16.94
C ILE A 300 -11.08 36.52 15.89
N SER A 301 -11.98 35.56 15.68
CA SER A 301 -13.07 35.66 14.70
C SER A 301 -14.40 36.05 15.37
N LYS A 302 -14.87 37.28 15.12
CA LYS A 302 -16.18 37.80 15.60
C LYS A 302 -17.35 36.84 15.25
N PRO A 303 -18.45 36.84 16.02
CA PRO A 303 -19.36 35.69 16.19
C PRO A 303 -20.34 35.40 15.03
N TRP A 304 -20.01 35.71 13.78
CA TRP A 304 -20.92 35.61 12.63
C TRP A 304 -20.35 34.91 11.38
N PHE A 305 -19.34 34.06 11.53
CA PHE A 305 -18.87 33.23 10.41
C PHE A 305 -19.37 31.80 10.51
N CYS A 306 -20.34 31.44 9.66
CA CYS A 306 -20.56 30.05 9.26
C CYS A 306 -19.21 29.44 8.87
N ILE A 307 -18.88 28.29 9.46
CA ILE A 307 -17.63 27.56 9.23
C ILE A 307 -17.52 27.22 7.74
N SER A 308 -16.82 28.07 7.00
CA SER A 308 -16.54 27.90 5.58
C SER A 308 -15.36 26.95 5.42
N VAL A 309 -15.32 26.21 4.30
CA VAL A 309 -14.17 25.38 3.88
C VAL A 309 -12.85 26.17 3.92
N ARG A 310 -12.91 27.50 3.77
CA ARG A 310 -11.76 28.42 3.90
C ARG A 310 -11.23 28.52 5.34
N SER A 311 -12.10 28.40 6.34
CA SER A 311 -11.74 28.40 7.77
C SER A 311 -11.09 27.08 8.20
N CYS A 312 -11.59 25.92 7.74
CA CYS A 312 -10.91 24.64 7.93
C CYS A 312 -9.54 24.59 7.24
N LYS A 313 -9.42 25.20 6.04
CA LYS A 313 -8.16 25.36 5.31
C LYS A 313 -7.13 26.14 6.13
N LEU A 314 -7.53 27.21 6.81
CA LEU A 314 -6.65 28.01 7.67
C LEU A 314 -6.29 27.29 8.97
N LEU A 315 -7.23 26.56 9.60
CA LEU A 315 -6.98 25.75 10.78
C LEU A 315 -5.98 24.61 10.52
N VAL A 316 -6.11 23.94 9.37
CA VAL A 316 -5.14 22.91 8.95
C VAL A 316 -3.79 23.52 8.59
N LEU A 317 -3.75 24.69 7.94
CA LEU A 317 -2.49 25.38 7.65
C LEU A 317 -1.79 25.91 8.92
N ALA A 318 -2.55 26.39 9.91
CA ALA A 318 -2.02 26.77 11.21
C ALA A 318 -1.47 25.56 11.96
N TYR A 319 -2.19 24.44 11.97
CA TYR A 319 -1.68 23.17 12.52
C TYR A 319 -0.40 22.69 11.81
N LEU A 320 -0.33 22.81 10.48
CA LEU A 320 0.84 22.41 9.70
C LEU A 320 2.04 23.37 9.86
N ASN A 321 1.81 24.66 10.12
CA ASN A 321 2.88 25.65 10.35
C ASN A 321 3.37 25.69 11.81
N GLU A 322 2.54 25.26 12.76
CA GLU A 322 2.88 25.13 14.20
C GLU A 322 3.47 23.76 14.54
N LEU A 323 3.54 22.82 13.59
CA LEU A 323 4.42 21.67 13.72
C LEU A 323 5.85 22.20 13.72
N PRO A 324 6.62 22.06 14.80
CA PRO A 324 7.99 22.53 14.77
C PRO A 324 8.73 21.79 13.66
N PHE A 325 9.34 22.53 12.74
CA PHE A 325 10.71 22.17 12.39
C PHE A 325 11.42 22.12 13.75
N VAL A 326 11.60 20.92 14.31
CA VAL A 326 12.36 20.76 15.54
C VAL A 326 13.81 21.10 15.19
N ASN A 327 14.11 22.40 15.18
CA ASN A 327 15.37 22.90 15.64
C ASN A 327 15.45 22.56 17.12
N ASN A 328 16.54 21.90 17.49
CA ASN A 328 17.31 22.08 18.71
C ASN A 328 17.68 20.74 19.36
N GLY A 329 18.98 20.58 19.58
CA GLY A 329 19.60 19.57 20.40
C GLY A 329 20.98 19.23 19.90
#